data_AF-A0A658K019-F1
#
_entry.id   AF-A0A658K019-F1
#
_cell.length_a   1.000
_cell.length_b   1.000
_cell.length_c   1.000
_cell.angle_alpha   90.00
_cell.angle_beta   90.00
_cell.angle_gamma   90.00
#
_symmetry.space_group_name_H-M   'P 1'
#
loop_
_entity.id
_entity.type
_entity.pdbx_description
1 polymer ?
#
loop_
_entity_poly.entity_id
_entity_poly.type
_entity_poly.pdbx_seq_one_letter_code
_entity_poly.pdbx_strand_id
1 'polypeptide(L)'
;MQILLSHDWPGNVRELKSAAKRFVLGFPLLGGEPMDARDPVTGLRMQMRVIEKMLIQDALKRHRHNVDAVLQELELPRRTLYHRMKELGVAA
;
A
#
# COMPACT_ATOMS: atom_id res chain seq x y z
N MET A 1 -7.23 -4.74 15.18
CA MET A 1 -7.00 -6.20 15.00
C MET A 1 -8.08 -7.08 15.63
N GLN A 2 -8.99 -6.55 16.46
CA GLN A 2 -10.05 -7.32 17.12
C GLN A 2 -11.22 -7.64 16.16
N ILE A 3 -11.58 -6.70 15.29
CA ILE A 3 -12.72 -6.81 14.35
C ILE A 3 -12.61 -7.99 13.37
N LEU A 4 -11.38 -8.41 13.01
CA LEU A 4 -11.16 -9.54 12.10
C LEU A 4 -11.56 -10.89 12.72
N LEU A 5 -11.42 -11.02 14.04
CA LEU A 5 -11.66 -12.26 14.80
C LEU A 5 -13.09 -12.34 15.36
N SER A 6 -13.80 -11.22 15.41
CA SER A 6 -15.13 -11.12 16.03
C SER A 6 -16.29 -11.22 15.05
N HIS A 7 -16.01 -11.28 13.75
CA HIS A 7 -17.05 -11.32 12.72
C HIS A 7 -17.19 -12.73 12.17
N ASP A 8 -18.40 -13.28 12.20
CA ASP A 8 -18.71 -14.49 11.46
C ASP A 8 -18.65 -14.13 9.97
N TRP A 9 -17.66 -14.71 9.29
CA TRP A 9 -17.46 -14.54 7.86
C TRP A 9 -18.20 -15.68 7.14
N PRO A 10 -19.45 -15.48 6.70
CA PRO A 10 -20.23 -16.54 6.05
C PRO A 10 -19.53 -17.07 4.78
N GLY A 11 -18.58 -16.32 4.20
CA GLY A 11 -17.74 -16.72 3.07
C GLY A 11 -16.24 -16.83 3.33
N ASN A 12 -15.81 -17.01 4.60
CA ASN A 12 -14.46 -17.10 5.18
C ASN A 12 -13.28 -16.59 4.31
N VAL A 13 -12.92 -17.27 3.22
CA VAL A 13 -11.73 -16.92 2.42
C VAL A 13 -12.03 -15.90 1.31
N ARG A 14 -13.21 -15.94 0.69
CA ARG A 14 -13.55 -15.01 -0.42
C ARG A 14 -13.86 -13.62 0.10
N GLU A 15 -14.54 -13.52 1.23
CA GLU A 15 -14.81 -12.24 1.88
C GLU A 15 -13.57 -11.65 2.52
N LEU A 16 -12.71 -12.44 3.17
CA LEU A 16 -11.43 -11.95 3.69
C LEU A 16 -10.52 -11.43 2.57
N LYS A 17 -10.45 -12.14 1.43
CA LYS A 17 -9.71 -11.66 0.26
C LYS A 17 -10.31 -10.39 -0.33
N SER A 18 -11.63 -10.25 -0.31
CA SER A 18 -12.32 -9.06 -0.79
C SER A 18 -12.14 -7.88 0.16
N ALA A 19 -12.16 -8.10 1.47
CA ALA A 19 -11.87 -7.12 2.51
C ALA A 19 -10.40 -6.68 2.46
N ALA A 20 -9.46 -7.61 2.29
CA ALA A 20 -8.05 -7.29 2.11
C ALA A 20 -7.80 -6.49 0.82
N LYS A 21 -8.46 -6.87 -0.29
CA LYS A 21 -8.42 -6.07 -1.53
C LYS A 21 -9.01 -4.68 -1.34
N ARG A 22 -10.15 -4.56 -0.66
CA ARG A 22 -10.80 -3.29 -0.34
C ARG A 22 -9.91 -2.41 0.54
N PHE A 23 -9.26 -2.99 1.54
CA PHE A 23 -8.34 -2.29 2.43
C PHE A 23 -7.09 -1.78 1.69
N VAL A 24 -6.50 -2.59 0.82
CA VAL A 24 -5.39 -2.16 -0.05
C VAL A 24 -5.83 -1.02 -0.98
N LEU A 25 -7.10 -1.00 -1.39
CA LEU A 25 -7.69 0.02 -2.25
C LEU A 25 -8.21 1.26 -1.47
N GLY A 26 -8.12 1.26 -0.13
CA GLY A 26 -8.53 2.38 0.73
C GLY A 26 -10.02 2.40 1.11
N PHE A 27 -10.74 1.29 0.92
CA PHE A 27 -12.13 1.13 1.32
C PHE A 27 -12.26 0.49 2.71
N PRO A 28 -13.34 0.76 3.46
CA PRO A 28 -13.60 0.11 4.73
C PRO A 28 -13.71 -1.42 4.58
N LEU A 29 -13.14 -2.13 5.56
CA LEU A 29 -12.96 -3.58 5.59
C LEU A 29 -14.28 -4.36 5.56
N LEU A 30 -15.30 -3.80 6.20
CA LEU A 30 -16.66 -4.31 6.23
C LEU A 30 -17.52 -3.18 5.67
N GLY A 31 -18.47 -3.49 4.78
CA GLY A 31 -19.26 -2.52 4.04
C GLY A 31 -20.24 -1.69 4.88
N GLY A 32 -19.74 -1.04 5.93
CA GLY A 32 -20.44 0.00 6.67
C GLY A 32 -20.39 1.31 5.89
N GLU A 33 -21.52 2.02 5.92
CA GLU A 33 -21.71 3.33 5.31
C GLU A 33 -20.59 4.31 5.70
N PRO A 34 -20.27 5.28 4.81
CA PRO A 34 -19.13 6.16 4.98
C PRO A 34 -19.36 7.05 6.20
N MET A 35 -18.80 6.63 7.33
CA MET A 35 -18.74 7.43 8.54
C MET A 35 -17.89 8.66 8.22
N ASP A 36 -18.56 9.80 7.99
CA ASP A 36 -18.03 11.17 7.93
C ASP A 36 -16.55 11.29 7.50
N ALA A 37 -16.22 10.81 6.30
CA ALA A 37 -14.89 10.97 5.75
C ALA A 37 -14.75 12.36 5.11
N ARG A 38 -14.81 13.42 5.93
CA ARG A 38 -14.07 14.67 5.66
C ARG A 38 -12.58 14.50 5.97
N ASP A 39 -12.02 13.36 5.59
CA ASP A 39 -10.60 13.10 5.63
C ASP A 39 -10.14 12.97 4.17
N PRO A 40 -9.22 13.81 3.67
CA PRO A 40 -8.73 13.76 2.28
C PRO A 40 -7.87 12.51 1.98
N VAL A 41 -8.01 11.46 2.79
CA VAL A 41 -7.15 10.29 2.88
C VAL A 41 -7.47 9.22 1.83
N THR A 42 -8.61 9.32 1.14
CA THR A 42 -9.02 8.42 0.04
C THR A 42 -8.88 9.01 -1.36
N GLY A 43 -8.04 10.05 -1.53
CA GLY A 43 -7.76 10.62 -2.86
C GLY A 43 -6.79 9.77 -3.69
N LEU A 44 -6.86 9.89 -5.03
CA LEU A 44 -5.92 9.30 -6.00
C LEU A 44 -4.45 9.46 -5.57
N ARG A 45 -4.11 10.59 -4.94
CA ARG A 45 -2.79 10.90 -4.41
C ARG A 45 -2.30 9.87 -3.38
N MET A 46 -3.17 9.38 -2.50
CA MET A 46 -2.81 8.37 -1.49
C MET A 46 -2.66 6.99 -2.13
N GLN A 47 -3.57 6.63 -3.03
CA GLN A 47 -3.47 5.38 -3.80
C GLN A 47 -2.17 5.32 -4.61
N MET A 48 -1.78 6.44 -5.22
CA MET A 48 -0.51 6.54 -5.94
C MET A 48 0.71 6.38 -5.03
N ARG A 49 0.69 6.92 -3.81
CA ARG A 49 1.77 6.68 -2.83
C ARG A 49 1.87 5.21 -2.42
N VAL A 50 0.74 4.52 -2.24
CA VAL A 50 0.75 3.09 -1.91
C VAL A 50 1.35 2.27 -3.04
N ILE A 51 0.95 2.54 -4.29
CA ILE A 51 1.47 1.86 -5.47
C ILE A 51 2.97 2.15 -5.64
N GLU A 52 3.38 3.42 -5.54
CA GLU A 52 4.78 3.83 -5.62
C GLU A 52 5.63 3.14 -4.54
N LYS A 53 5.13 3.07 -3.31
CA LYS A 53 5.78 2.35 -2.21
C LYS A 53 5.96 0.86 -2.52
N MET A 54 4.92 0.21 -3.04
CA MET A 54 4.98 -1.21 -3.41
C MET A 54 6.02 -1.46 -4.50
N LEU A 55 6.08 -0.62 -5.54
CA LEU A 55 7.05 -0.75 -6.63
C LEU A 55 8.49 -0.60 -6.15
N ILE A 56 8.77 0.41 -5.33
CA ILE A 56 10.11 0.64 -4.78
C ILE A 56 10.53 -0.53 -3.88
N GLN A 57 9.62 -1.02 -3.02
CA GLN A 57 9.90 -2.16 -2.14
C GLN A 57 10.15 -3.45 -2.91
N ASP A 58 9.39 -3.70 -3.97
CA ASP A 58 9.56 -4.90 -4.80
C ASP A 58 10.89 -4.87 -5.56
N ALA A 59 11.24 -3.72 -6.15
CA ALA A 59 12.53 -3.54 -6.81
C ALA A 59 13.70 -3.74 -5.82
N LEU A 60 13.61 -3.15 -4.62
CA LEU A 60 14.62 -3.36 -3.56
C LEU A 60 14.76 -4.84 -3.18
N LYS A 61 13.65 -5.57 -3.04
CA LYS A 61 13.69 -7.01 -2.75
C LYS A 61 14.35 -7.81 -3.87
N ARG A 62 14.00 -7.54 -5.13
CA ARG A 62 14.57 -8.24 -6.30
C ARG A 62 16.08 -8.02 -6.43
N HIS A 63 16.54 -6.81 -6.14
CA HIS A 63 17.96 -6.44 -6.23
C HIS A 63 18.74 -6.59 -4.92
N ARG A 64 18.18 -7.27 -3.91
CA ARG A 64 18.81 -7.44 -2.57
C ARG A 64 19.30 -6.14 -1.95
N HIS A 65 18.47 -5.10 -2.03
CA HIS A 65 18.75 -3.74 -1.52
C HIS A 65 19.92 -3.03 -2.22
N ASN A 66 20.34 -3.50 -3.40
CA ASN A 66 21.28 -2.77 -4.25
C ASN A 66 20.57 -1.57 -4.91
N VAL A 67 20.77 -0.38 -4.33
CA VAL A 67 20.15 0.87 -4.78
C VAL A 67 20.53 1.21 -6.22
N ASP A 68 21.78 0.98 -6.64
CA ASP A 68 22.23 1.32 -8.00
C ASP A 68 21.51 0.46 -9.06
N ALA A 69 21.23 -0.81 -8.76
CA ALA A 69 20.44 -1.68 -9.64
C ALA A 69 18.94 -1.29 -9.66
N VAL A 70 18.40 -0.86 -8.52
CA VAL A 70 17.01 -0.35 -8.44
C VAL A 70 16.84 0.95 -9.22
N LEU A 71 17.84 1.84 -9.20
CA LEU A 71 17.83 3.07 -9.98
C LEU A 71 17.80 2.81 -11.48
N GLN A 72 18.56 1.80 -11.93
CA GLN A 72 18.57 1.36 -13.33
C GLN A 72 17.22 0.76 -13.73
N GLU A 73 16.62 -0.10 -12.89
CA GLU A 73 15.34 -0.74 -13.20
C GLU A 73 14.17 0.26 -13.23
N LEU A 74 14.08 1.14 -12.22
CA LEU A 74 12.98 2.09 -12.12
C LEU A 74 13.19 3.34 -12.99
N GLU A 75 14.34 3.45 -13.66
CA GLU A 75 14.77 4.61 -14.45
C GLU A 75 14.66 5.93 -13.66
N LEU A 76 15.00 5.87 -12.37
CA LEU A 76 14.89 7.01 -11.44
C LEU A 76 16.27 7.63 -11.15
N PRO A 77 16.35 8.97 -11.02
CA PRO A 77 17.53 9.60 -10.46
C PRO A 77 17.74 9.24 -8.99
N ARG A 78 19.01 9.09 -8.57
CA ARG A 78 19.39 8.73 -7.18
C ARG A 78 18.70 9.62 -6.14
N ARG A 79 18.75 10.94 -6.34
CA ARG A 79 18.13 11.92 -5.45
C ARG A 79 16.60 11.74 -5.36
N THR A 80 15.94 11.43 -6.46
CA THR A 80 14.49 11.21 -6.52
C THR A 80 14.11 9.95 -5.76
N LEU A 81 14.82 8.84 -5.97
CA LEU A 81 14.56 7.59 -5.25
C LEU A 81 14.70 7.78 -3.74
N TYR A 82 15.80 8.37 -3.26
CA TYR A 82 15.98 8.64 -1.83
C TYR A 82 14.90 9.57 -1.26
N HIS A 83 14.49 10.60 -2.01
CA HIS A 83 13.39 11.47 -1.60
C HIS A 83 12.09 10.68 -1.46
N ARG A 84 11.73 9.86 -2.46
CA ARG A 84 10.53 9.02 -2.43
C ARG A 84 10.57 7.97 -1.32
N MET A 85 11.71 7.32 -1.11
CA MET A 85 11.89 6.37 -0.01
C MET A 85 11.68 7.04 1.35
N LYS A 86 12.19 8.26 1.54
CA LYS A 86 11.98 9.05 2.76
C LYS A 86 10.52 9.46 2.92
N GLU A 87 9.87 9.96 1.87
CA GLU A 87 8.46 10.36 1.90
C GLU A 87 7.51 9.17 2.14
N LEU A 88 7.84 7.99 1.64
CA LEU A 88 7.00 6.78 1.70
C LEU A 88 7.34 5.87 2.89
N GLY A 89 8.39 6.20 3.66
CA GLY A 89 8.87 5.40 4.79
C GLY A 89 9.33 4.01 4.35
N VAL A 90 10.09 3.93 3.25
CA VAL A 90 10.75 2.71 2.76
C VAL A 90 12.22 2.76 3.18
N ALA A 91 12.63 1.83 4.04
CA ALA A 91 14.03 1.66 4.39
C ALA A 91 14.73 0.80 3.32
N ALA A 92 15.96 1.21 2.96
CA ALA A 92 16.89 0.40 2.16
C ALA A 92 17.50 -0.69 3.05
#